data_AF-A0AAN8R791-F1
#
_entry.id   AF-A0AAN8R791-F1
#
_cell.length_a   1.000
_cell.length_b   1.000
_cell.length_c   1.000
_cell.angle_alpha   90.00
_cell.angle_beta   90.00
_cell.angle_gamma   90.00
#
_symmetry.space_group_name_H-M   'P 1'
#
loop_
_entity.id
_entity.type
_entity.pdbx_description
1 polymer ?
#
loop_
_entity_poly.entity_id
_entity_poly.type
_entity_poly.pdbx_seq_one_letter_code
_entity_poly.pdbx_strand_id
1 'polypeptide(L)'
;MNAKGIILRSMEQIRLKTCVDFKPREAEPNYLLIIEDEGCYSYVGNQRWGNQSLSIGLGCGHIAIIEHEFLHALGFWHEQSRYDRDDHVTIVWENIEEGKEHNFEKRSASQTSTLGTPYDYTSVMHYGKDDFTNGNGSTIITKQPEYQNVIGQRLDMSFNDVLKLNTLYNCNGGFFMHYSTATGKEGDRATMESVRKTPRRQFQCLQFFYYYSGGDQDLLNIWIREYDDDDNPKELPDSWAR
;
A
#
# COMPACT_ATOMS: atom_id res chain seq x y z
N MET A 1 22.40 -2.85 8.62
CA MET A 1 21.25 -3.52 7.98
C MET A 1 21.35 -3.32 6.48
N ASN A 2 21.09 -4.33 5.65
CA ASN A 2 21.11 -4.18 4.19
C ASN A 2 19.78 -3.57 3.71
N ALA A 3 19.70 -2.24 3.65
CA ALA A 3 18.50 -1.52 3.22
C ALA A 3 18.00 -1.99 1.83
N LYS A 4 18.89 -2.41 0.93
CA LYS A 4 18.53 -2.87 -0.42
C LYS A 4 17.52 -4.03 -0.41
N GLY A 5 17.69 -5.00 0.49
CA GLY A 5 16.75 -6.13 0.58
C GLY A 5 15.36 -5.70 1.03
N ILE A 6 15.28 -4.74 1.93
CA ILE A 6 14.01 -4.23 2.47
C ILE A 6 13.33 -3.31 1.46
N ILE A 7 14.11 -2.50 0.73
CA ILE A 7 13.63 -1.70 -0.41
C ILE A 7 12.98 -2.62 -1.45
N LEU A 8 13.66 -3.68 -1.87
CA LEU A 8 13.07 -4.63 -2.83
C LEU A 8 11.79 -5.27 -2.26
N ARG A 9 11.76 -5.62 -0.98
CA ARG A 9 10.57 -6.16 -0.32
C ARG A 9 9.40 -5.17 -0.29
N SER A 10 9.65 -3.89 -0.03
CA SER A 10 8.62 -2.83 -0.06
C SER A 10 8.04 -2.63 -1.47
N MET A 11 8.89 -2.66 -2.50
CA MET A 11 8.44 -2.62 -3.91
C MET A 11 7.50 -3.80 -4.22
N GLU A 12 7.81 -5.00 -3.72
CA GLU A 12 6.92 -6.15 -3.86
C GLU A 12 5.59 -5.97 -3.09
N GLN A 13 5.59 -5.40 -1.88
CA GLN A 13 4.33 -5.14 -1.16
C GLN A 13 3.40 -4.19 -1.91
N ILE A 14 3.95 -3.11 -2.48
CA ILE A 14 3.19 -2.18 -3.31
C ILE A 14 2.64 -2.88 -4.55
N ARG A 15 3.47 -3.69 -5.25
CA ARG A 15 3.05 -4.50 -6.41
C ARG A 15 1.94 -5.49 -6.09
N LEU A 16 1.93 -6.07 -4.89
CA LEU A 16 0.93 -7.06 -4.49
C LEU A 16 -0.44 -6.44 -4.22
N LYS A 17 -0.46 -5.20 -3.74
CA LYS A 17 -1.68 -4.49 -3.33
C LYS A 17 -2.23 -3.56 -4.41
N THR A 18 -1.41 -3.25 -5.41
CA THR A 18 -1.72 -2.27 -6.45
C THR A 18 -1.25 -2.70 -7.83
N CYS A 19 -1.57 -1.91 -8.85
CA CYS A 19 -1.02 -2.09 -10.20
C CYS A 19 0.32 -1.36 -10.42
N VAL A 20 0.87 -0.70 -9.39
CA VAL A 20 2.15 0.01 -9.49
C VAL A 20 3.30 -0.99 -9.50
N ASP A 21 4.19 -0.82 -10.47
CA ASP A 21 5.36 -1.67 -10.67
C ASP A 21 6.64 -0.82 -10.73
N PHE A 22 7.75 -1.38 -10.27
CA PHE A 22 9.07 -0.77 -10.25
C PHE A 22 9.99 -1.54 -11.21
N LYS A 23 10.90 -0.87 -11.90
CA LYS A 23 11.94 -1.57 -12.66
C LYS A 23 13.27 -0.84 -12.51
N PRO A 24 14.41 -1.56 -12.63
CA PRO A 24 15.69 -0.92 -12.81
C PRO A 24 15.60 0.04 -14.01
N ARG A 25 16.12 1.26 -13.83
CA ARG A 25 16.17 2.26 -14.89
C ARG A 25 17.10 1.76 -16.01
N GLU A 26 16.67 1.96 -17.25
CA GLU A 26 17.48 1.74 -18.44
C GLU A 26 17.82 3.08 -19.09
N ALA A 27 16.81 3.74 -19.68
CA ALA A 27 16.96 4.99 -20.42
C ALA A 27 15.87 6.01 -20.09
N GLU A 28 15.00 5.73 -19.11
CA GLU A 28 13.90 6.61 -18.76
C GLU A 28 14.42 7.99 -18.34
N PRO A 29 13.79 9.08 -18.82
CA PRO A 29 14.24 10.43 -18.50
C PRO A 29 14.06 10.73 -17.01
N ASN A 30 12.95 10.31 -16.42
CA ASN A 30 12.60 10.54 -15.01
C ASN A 30 12.67 9.23 -14.22
N TYR A 31 13.29 9.25 -13.06
CA TYR A 31 13.49 8.07 -12.24
C TYR A 31 13.74 8.43 -10.77
N LEU A 32 13.42 7.49 -9.88
CA LEU A 32 13.82 7.60 -8.48
C LEU A 32 15.26 7.14 -8.31
N LEU A 33 16.08 7.97 -7.68
CA LEU A 33 17.42 7.65 -7.25
C LEU A 33 17.39 7.40 -5.73
N ILE A 34 17.43 6.13 -5.34
CA ILE A 34 17.43 5.78 -3.92
C ILE A 34 18.84 5.97 -3.37
N ILE A 35 18.98 6.85 -2.38
CA ILE A 35 20.25 7.25 -1.76
C ILE A 35 20.22 6.99 -0.25
N GLU A 36 21.39 7.03 0.38
CA GLU A 36 21.55 7.01 1.83
C GLU A 36 22.04 8.40 2.23
N ASP A 37 21.13 9.24 2.71
CA ASP A 37 21.39 10.60 3.21
C ASP A 37 20.91 10.73 4.66
N GLU A 38 21.00 11.92 5.25
CA GLU A 38 20.45 12.19 6.58
C GLU A 38 18.92 12.13 6.58
N GLY A 39 18.36 11.14 7.28
CA GLY A 39 16.92 10.94 7.44
C GLY A 39 16.24 10.17 6.30
N CYS A 40 14.91 10.06 6.41
CA CYS A 40 14.04 9.43 5.43
C CYS A 40 13.21 10.52 4.74
N TYR A 41 13.28 10.63 3.42
CA TYR A 41 12.52 11.65 2.70
C TYR A 41 12.34 11.32 1.21
N SER A 42 11.33 11.94 0.62
CA SER A 42 10.99 11.81 -0.79
C SER A 42 10.20 13.04 -1.26
N TYR A 43 10.34 13.39 -2.54
CA TYR A 43 9.50 14.42 -3.15
C TYR A 43 8.09 13.88 -3.42
N VAL A 44 7.08 14.74 -3.28
CA VAL A 44 5.69 14.35 -3.55
C VAL A 44 5.37 14.36 -5.04
N GLY A 45 5.21 13.17 -5.62
CA GLY A 45 4.92 12.96 -7.03
C GLY A 45 6.15 13.06 -7.93
N ASN A 46 5.95 12.75 -9.22
CA ASN A 46 7.00 12.84 -10.25
C ASN A 46 7.30 14.31 -10.59
N GLN A 47 8.48 14.79 -10.20
CA GLN A 47 8.92 16.17 -10.40
C GLN A 47 9.29 16.52 -11.86
N ARG A 48 9.45 15.52 -12.73
CA ARG A 48 9.78 15.68 -14.17
C ARG A 48 11.10 16.39 -14.51
N TRP A 49 12.07 16.37 -13.59
CA TRP A 49 13.40 16.97 -13.78
C TRP A 49 14.55 15.96 -13.92
N GLY A 50 14.21 14.67 -14.08
CA GLY A 50 15.20 13.61 -14.20
C GLY A 50 15.41 12.80 -12.93
N ASN A 51 16.57 12.96 -12.30
CA ASN A 51 16.92 12.25 -11.07
C ASN A 51 16.16 12.83 -9.87
N GLN A 52 15.21 12.06 -9.34
CA GLN A 52 14.48 12.42 -8.13
C GLN A 52 15.00 11.58 -6.96
N SER A 53 15.72 12.22 -6.04
CA SER A 53 16.26 11.53 -4.87
C SER A 53 15.16 11.05 -3.92
N LEU A 54 15.34 9.85 -3.37
CA LEU A 54 14.56 9.28 -2.27
C LEU A 54 15.58 8.76 -1.25
N SER A 55 15.63 9.36 -0.07
CA SER A 55 16.59 8.96 0.97
C SER A 55 16.03 7.87 1.86
N ILE A 56 16.77 6.76 1.97
CA ILE A 56 16.61 5.75 3.01
C ILE A 56 17.89 5.76 3.84
N GLY A 57 17.98 6.72 4.75
CA GLY A 57 19.13 6.91 5.64
C GLY A 57 19.24 5.87 6.76
N LEU A 58 20.19 6.12 7.67
CA LEU A 58 20.37 5.30 8.87
C LEU A 58 19.10 5.32 9.73
N GLY A 59 18.58 4.14 10.08
CA GLY A 59 17.33 4.00 10.86
C GLY A 59 16.05 3.94 10.00
N CYS A 60 16.12 4.22 8.70
CA CYS A 60 14.96 4.18 7.79
C CYS A 60 14.67 2.79 7.23
N GLY A 61 15.49 1.78 7.56
CA GLY A 61 15.43 0.41 7.01
C GLY A 61 14.26 -0.43 7.50
N HIS A 62 13.05 0.13 7.58
CA HIS A 62 11.82 -0.56 7.95
C HIS A 62 10.85 -0.52 6.78
N ILE A 63 10.11 -1.62 6.55
CA ILE A 63 9.29 -1.78 5.34
C ILE A 63 8.24 -0.65 5.20
N ALA A 64 7.53 -0.33 6.28
CA ALA A 64 6.51 0.72 6.28
C ALA A 64 7.08 2.13 6.10
N ILE A 65 8.31 2.39 6.58
CA ILE A 65 8.99 3.68 6.34
C ILE A 65 9.34 3.80 4.86
N ILE A 66 9.86 2.74 4.25
CA ILE A 66 10.20 2.76 2.82
C ILE A 66 8.91 2.87 1.97
N GLU A 67 7.83 2.18 2.34
CA GLU A 67 6.52 2.34 1.71
C GLU A 67 5.99 3.78 1.81
N HIS A 68 6.14 4.42 2.97
CA HIS A 68 5.81 5.83 3.18
C HIS A 68 6.55 6.74 2.19
N GLU A 69 7.87 6.55 2.03
CA GLU A 69 8.67 7.34 1.08
C GLU A 69 8.30 7.07 -0.39
N PHE A 70 7.92 5.83 -0.72
CA PHE A 70 7.39 5.52 -2.05
C PHE A 70 6.01 6.14 -2.28
N LEU A 71 5.12 6.16 -1.28
CA LEU A 71 3.82 6.82 -1.40
C LEU A 71 3.98 8.32 -1.64
N HIS A 72 4.93 8.97 -0.97
CA HIS A 72 5.33 10.34 -1.33
C HIS A 72 5.71 10.44 -2.81
N ALA A 73 6.66 9.63 -3.28
CA ALA A 73 7.07 9.63 -4.70
C ALA A 73 5.91 9.37 -5.68
N LEU A 74 4.89 8.60 -5.25
CA LEU A 74 3.68 8.28 -6.01
C LEU A 74 2.61 9.39 -5.92
N GLY A 75 2.82 10.45 -5.14
CA GLY A 75 1.98 11.65 -5.11
C GLY A 75 1.18 11.88 -3.83
N PHE A 76 1.48 11.15 -2.75
CA PHE A 76 0.76 11.28 -1.49
C PHE A 76 1.43 12.31 -0.59
N TRP A 77 0.61 13.21 -0.04
CA TRP A 77 1.00 14.01 1.12
C TRP A 77 0.68 13.24 2.40
N HIS A 78 1.13 13.74 3.54
CA HIS A 78 0.72 13.19 4.82
C HIS A 78 -0.78 13.31 5.06
N GLU A 79 -1.37 12.34 5.76
CA GLU A 79 -2.81 12.30 6.01
C GLU A 79 -3.27 13.49 6.86
N GLN A 80 -2.46 13.91 7.85
CA GLN A 80 -2.76 15.09 8.66
C GLN A 80 -2.62 16.41 7.89
N SER A 81 -2.13 16.41 6.65
CA SER A 81 -2.09 17.60 5.80
C SER A 81 -3.33 17.76 4.93
N ARG A 82 -4.33 16.88 5.03
CA ARG A 82 -5.60 17.03 4.30
C ARG A 82 -6.30 18.35 4.62
N TYR A 83 -7.05 18.87 3.66
CA TYR A 83 -7.77 20.15 3.84
C TYR A 83 -8.87 20.05 4.92
N ASP A 84 -9.44 18.86 5.11
CA ASP A 84 -10.48 18.51 6.08
C ASP A 84 -9.94 18.00 7.43
N ARG A 85 -8.61 17.97 7.64
CA ARG A 85 -8.00 17.35 8.82
C ARG A 85 -8.45 17.92 10.17
N ASP A 86 -8.87 19.19 10.22
CA ASP A 86 -9.27 19.84 11.49
C ASP A 86 -10.61 19.30 12.04
N ASP A 87 -11.40 18.59 11.21
CA ASP A 87 -12.60 17.86 11.64
C ASP A 87 -12.25 16.55 12.37
N HIS A 88 -10.99 16.10 12.24
CA HIS A 88 -10.53 14.78 12.70
C HIS A 88 -9.41 14.84 13.74
N VAL A 89 -8.55 15.85 13.67
CA VAL A 89 -7.44 16.09 14.60
C VAL A 89 -7.34 17.57 14.96
N THR A 90 -6.68 17.85 16.07
CA THR A 90 -6.28 19.19 16.50
C THR A 90 -4.77 19.25 16.51
N ILE A 91 -4.20 20.23 15.81
CA ILE A 91 -2.76 20.52 15.90
C ILE A 91 -2.55 21.44 17.09
N VAL A 92 -1.70 21.02 18.01
CA VAL A 92 -1.32 21.77 19.22
C VAL A 92 -0.03 22.52 18.90
N TRP A 93 -0.17 23.69 18.29
CA TRP A 93 0.95 24.45 17.72
C TRP A 93 2.01 24.83 18.75
N GLU A 94 1.60 25.10 19.99
CA GLU A 94 2.47 25.41 21.12
C GLU A 94 3.38 24.25 21.56
N ASN A 95 3.04 23.01 21.17
CA ASN A 95 3.85 21.84 21.46
C ASN A 95 4.82 21.49 20.33
N ILE A 96 4.82 22.23 19.22
CA ILE A 96 5.71 21.97 18.08
C ILE A 96 7.09 22.59 18.37
N GLU A 97 8.15 21.87 18.00
CA GLU A 97 9.52 22.39 17.98
C GLU A 97 9.63 23.61 17.04
N GLU A 98 10.28 24.67 17.52
CA GLU A 98 10.43 25.93 16.78
C GLU A 98 11.05 25.69 15.39
N GLY A 99 10.38 26.20 14.35
CA GLY A 99 10.79 26.04 12.94
C GLY A 99 10.28 24.77 12.26
N LYS A 100 9.52 23.90 12.95
CA LYS A 100 8.91 22.69 12.39
C LYS A 100 7.43 22.83 12.04
N GLU A 101 6.84 24.01 12.22
CA GLU A 101 5.40 24.28 12.05
C GLU A 101 4.91 24.00 10.63
N HIS A 102 5.77 24.26 9.63
CA HIS A 102 5.48 23.99 8.21
C HIS A 102 5.13 22.53 7.91
N ASN A 103 5.57 21.58 8.74
CA ASN A 103 5.24 20.15 8.60
C ASN A 103 3.77 19.85 8.93
N PHE A 104 3.08 20.78 9.61
CA PHE A 104 1.69 20.66 10.01
C PHE A 104 0.78 21.56 9.19
N GLU A 105 1.27 22.21 8.14
CA GLU A 105 0.41 23.00 7.26
C GLU A 105 -0.57 22.10 6.48
N LYS A 106 -1.81 22.58 6.35
CA LYS A 106 -2.80 21.93 5.46
C LYS A 106 -2.44 22.20 4.01
N ARG A 107 -2.71 21.24 3.16
CA ARG A 107 -2.77 21.45 1.71
C ARG A 107 -4.15 21.93 1.32
N SER A 108 -4.22 22.80 0.31
CA SER A 108 -5.49 23.29 -0.21
C SER A 108 -6.24 22.19 -0.98
N ALA A 109 -7.57 22.30 -1.07
CA ALA A 109 -8.39 21.41 -1.89
C ALA A 109 -8.08 21.48 -3.39
N SER A 110 -7.36 22.51 -3.84
CA SER A 110 -6.80 22.60 -5.20
C SER A 110 -5.50 21.81 -5.39
N GLN A 111 -4.82 21.46 -4.30
CA GLN A 111 -3.54 20.73 -4.32
C GLN A 111 -3.69 19.26 -3.94
N THR A 112 -4.75 18.90 -3.21
CA THR A 112 -4.99 17.53 -2.76
C THR A 112 -6.42 17.10 -2.99
N SER A 113 -6.62 15.78 -3.12
CA SER A 113 -7.93 15.15 -3.19
C SER A 113 -7.99 14.03 -2.16
N THR A 114 -9.16 13.84 -1.56
CA THR A 114 -9.43 12.71 -0.67
C THR A 114 -9.71 11.43 -1.45
N LEU A 115 -9.88 11.54 -2.78
CA LEU A 115 -10.29 10.46 -3.68
C LEU A 115 -11.53 9.70 -3.18
N GLY A 116 -12.44 10.41 -2.49
CA GLY A 116 -13.70 9.85 -1.97
C GLY A 116 -13.55 9.00 -0.71
N THR A 117 -12.38 8.99 -0.06
CA THR A 117 -12.13 8.20 1.15
C THR A 117 -12.27 9.04 2.43
N PRO A 118 -12.72 8.43 3.55
CA PRO A 118 -12.75 9.09 4.85
C PRO A 118 -11.33 9.43 5.34
N TYR A 119 -11.23 10.26 6.37
CA TYR A 119 -9.95 10.48 7.05
C TYR A 119 -9.46 9.21 7.71
N ASP A 120 -8.19 8.86 7.50
CA ASP A 120 -7.64 7.59 7.93
C ASP A 120 -6.59 7.73 9.05
N TYR A 121 -7.02 7.57 10.29
CA TYR A 121 -6.12 7.54 11.45
C TYR A 121 -5.09 6.39 11.41
N THR A 122 -5.33 5.35 10.62
CA THR A 122 -4.42 4.20 10.47
C THR A 122 -3.49 4.31 9.27
N SER A 123 -3.56 5.39 8.50
CA SER A 123 -2.72 5.59 7.32
C SER A 123 -1.24 5.55 7.69
N VAL A 124 -0.44 4.85 6.89
CA VAL A 124 1.03 4.88 7.03
C VAL A 124 1.57 6.29 6.75
N MET A 125 0.79 7.13 6.06
CA MET A 125 1.08 8.55 5.79
C MET A 125 0.68 9.48 6.92
N HIS A 126 0.12 8.99 8.03
CA HIS A 126 -0.22 9.83 9.18
C HIS A 126 0.99 9.97 10.13
N TYR A 127 1.19 11.18 10.65
CA TYR A 127 2.14 11.44 11.74
C TYR A 127 1.71 10.78 13.06
N GLY A 128 2.70 10.46 13.89
CA GLY A 128 2.48 10.12 15.28
C GLY A 128 2.02 11.32 16.09
N LYS A 129 1.42 11.05 17.26
CA LYS A 129 0.93 12.11 18.16
C LYS A 129 2.02 13.05 18.67
N ASP A 130 3.26 12.59 18.75
CA ASP A 130 4.40 13.30 19.34
C ASP A 130 5.45 13.72 18.29
N ASP A 131 5.15 13.57 16.99
CA ASP A 131 6.06 13.97 15.93
C ASP A 131 6.37 15.46 16.05
N PHE A 132 7.66 15.83 15.98
CA PHE A 132 8.17 17.20 16.13
C PHE A 132 7.75 17.91 17.44
N THR A 133 7.53 17.16 18.53
CA THR A 133 7.24 17.76 19.83
C THR A 133 8.44 18.50 20.43
N ASN A 134 8.19 19.63 21.11
CA ASN A 134 9.15 20.32 21.96
C ASN A 134 9.24 19.73 23.38
N GLY A 135 8.54 18.62 23.65
CA GLY A 135 8.53 17.93 24.95
C GLY A 135 7.41 18.37 25.90
N ASN A 136 6.61 19.38 25.54
CA ASN A 136 5.49 19.87 26.37
C ASN A 136 4.17 19.11 26.18
N GLY A 137 4.18 18.07 25.34
CA GLY A 137 3.02 17.21 25.08
C GLY A 137 2.91 16.81 23.62
N SER A 138 1.81 16.16 23.26
CA SER A 138 1.54 15.75 21.88
C SER A 138 1.27 16.96 20.98
N THR A 139 1.76 16.91 19.75
CA THR A 139 1.54 17.90 18.69
C THR A 139 0.23 17.65 17.94
N ILE A 140 -0.26 16.40 17.95
CA ILE A 140 -1.53 16.01 17.31
C ILE A 140 -2.46 15.35 18.34
N ILE A 141 -3.65 15.92 18.51
CA ILE A 141 -4.72 15.36 19.33
C ILE A 141 -5.90 14.94 18.45
N THR A 142 -6.18 13.65 18.41
CA THR A 142 -7.33 13.08 17.70
C THR A 142 -8.65 13.52 18.33
N LYS A 143 -9.66 13.83 17.51
CA LYS A 143 -11.02 14.14 18.00
C LYS A 143 -11.73 12.91 18.57
N GLN A 144 -11.33 11.72 18.10
CA GLN A 144 -11.81 10.42 18.56
C GLN A 144 -10.69 9.77 19.42
N PRO A 145 -10.82 9.78 20.77
CA PRO A 145 -9.73 9.40 21.68
C PRO A 145 -9.19 7.98 21.49
N GLU A 146 -10.00 7.05 21.00
CA GLU A 146 -9.62 5.68 20.68
C GLU A 146 -8.50 5.60 19.63
N TYR A 147 -8.35 6.63 18.78
CA TYR A 147 -7.31 6.70 17.76
C TYR A 147 -6.04 7.41 18.21
N GLN A 148 -5.98 7.95 19.43
CA GLN A 148 -4.85 8.77 19.89
C GLN A 148 -3.52 8.02 19.89
N ASN A 149 -3.54 6.71 20.18
CA ASN A 149 -2.36 5.84 20.13
C ASN A 149 -2.32 4.95 18.88
N VAL A 150 -3.19 5.21 17.90
CA VAL A 150 -3.27 4.48 16.62
C VAL A 150 -2.55 5.26 15.51
N ILE A 151 -2.66 6.59 15.52
CA ILE A 151 -1.98 7.45 14.56
C ILE A 151 -0.45 7.26 14.61
N GLY A 152 0.19 7.34 13.45
CA GLY A 152 1.64 7.16 13.34
C GLY A 152 2.09 5.70 13.27
N GLN A 153 1.19 4.74 13.01
CA GLN A 153 1.57 3.35 12.82
C GLN A 153 2.60 3.21 11.68
N ARG A 154 3.56 2.28 11.86
CA ARG A 154 4.63 1.95 10.90
C ARG A 154 4.73 0.44 10.71
N LEU A 155 3.59 -0.21 10.52
CA LEU A 155 3.49 -1.65 10.24
C LEU A 155 3.36 -1.92 8.74
N ASP A 156 2.41 -1.26 8.08
CA ASP A 156 2.08 -1.48 6.66
C ASP A 156 1.14 -0.38 6.13
N MET A 157 0.96 -0.28 4.81
CA MET A 157 -0.09 0.54 4.18
C MET A 157 -1.48 0.14 4.69
N SER A 158 -2.30 1.13 5.04
CA SER A 158 -3.69 0.88 5.40
C SER A 158 -4.53 0.47 4.20
N PHE A 159 -5.76 0.00 4.47
CA PHE A 159 -6.74 -0.24 3.40
C PHE A 159 -7.00 1.03 2.57
N ASN A 160 -7.11 2.20 3.21
CA ASN A 160 -7.40 3.45 2.50
C ASN A 160 -6.17 3.98 1.74
N ASP A 161 -4.94 3.74 2.21
CA ASP A 161 -3.72 4.05 1.45
C ASP A 161 -3.73 3.30 0.11
N VAL A 162 -3.99 1.99 0.16
CA VAL A 162 -4.09 1.13 -1.03
C VAL A 162 -5.25 1.54 -1.93
N LEU A 163 -6.43 1.81 -1.36
CA LEU A 163 -7.60 2.24 -2.12
C LEU A 163 -7.36 3.57 -2.84
N LYS A 164 -6.79 4.57 -2.17
CA LYS A 164 -6.42 5.85 -2.76
C LYS A 164 -5.41 5.65 -3.88
N LEU A 165 -4.38 4.83 -3.67
CA LEU A 165 -3.33 4.61 -4.67
C LEU A 165 -3.89 3.91 -5.91
N ASN A 166 -4.72 2.89 -5.71
CA ASN A 166 -5.41 2.20 -6.80
C ASN A 166 -6.36 3.12 -7.55
N THR A 167 -7.08 4.00 -6.85
CA THR A 167 -7.96 5.00 -7.47
C THR A 167 -7.15 6.00 -8.29
N LEU A 168 -6.05 6.52 -7.74
CA LEU A 168 -5.19 7.50 -8.40
C LEU A 168 -4.57 6.98 -9.69
N TYR A 169 -4.15 5.71 -9.69
CA TYR A 169 -3.50 5.06 -10.85
C TYR A 169 -4.47 4.24 -11.71
N ASN A 170 -5.78 4.35 -11.48
CA ASN A 170 -6.81 3.57 -12.19
C ASN A 170 -6.49 2.07 -12.24
N CYS A 171 -6.04 1.53 -11.11
CA CYS A 171 -5.80 0.10 -10.99
C CYS A 171 -7.15 -0.63 -11.04
N ASN A 172 -7.35 -1.41 -12.10
CA ASN A 172 -8.48 -2.33 -12.17
C ASN A 172 -8.31 -3.36 -11.03
N GLY A 173 -9.24 -3.32 -10.07
CA GLY A 173 -9.11 -4.02 -8.79
C GLY A 173 -8.87 -5.52 -8.93
N GLY A 174 -8.31 -6.11 -7.86
CA GLY A 174 -8.34 -7.56 -7.68
C GLY A 174 -9.78 -8.08 -7.66
N PHE A 175 -9.96 -9.33 -8.07
CA PHE A 175 -11.28 -9.96 -8.16
C PHE A 175 -11.82 -10.29 -6.75
N PHE A 176 -13.06 -9.90 -6.45
CA PHE A 176 -13.80 -10.35 -5.27
C PHE A 176 -14.82 -11.43 -5.66
N MET A 177 -14.91 -12.51 -4.88
CA MET A 177 -15.89 -13.57 -5.07
C MET A 177 -16.57 -13.92 -3.75
N HIS A 178 -17.88 -14.13 -3.80
CA HIS A 178 -18.68 -14.70 -2.73
C HIS A 178 -19.45 -15.92 -3.26
N TYR A 179 -19.31 -17.06 -2.62
CA TYR A 179 -20.07 -18.28 -2.93
C TYR A 179 -20.82 -18.73 -1.68
N SER A 180 -22.13 -18.93 -1.81
CA SER A 180 -22.97 -19.42 -0.71
C SER A 180 -23.27 -20.89 -0.92
N THR A 181 -22.78 -21.74 -0.02
CA THR A 181 -23.07 -23.17 0.01
C THR A 181 -24.42 -23.48 0.67
N ALA A 182 -25.06 -22.49 1.31
CA ALA A 182 -26.32 -22.66 2.06
C ALA A 182 -27.50 -23.18 1.24
N THR A 183 -27.46 -23.03 -0.10
CA THR A 183 -28.52 -23.50 -1.01
C THR A 183 -28.06 -24.63 -1.94
N GLY A 184 -26.79 -25.04 -1.85
CA GLY A 184 -26.20 -26.09 -2.67
C GLY A 184 -26.48 -27.49 -2.09
N LYS A 185 -26.37 -28.49 -2.96
CA LYS A 185 -26.38 -29.91 -2.58
C LYS A 185 -24.94 -30.42 -2.41
N GLU A 186 -24.79 -31.50 -1.64
CA GLU A 186 -23.51 -32.18 -1.53
C GLU A 186 -23.00 -32.58 -2.93
N GLY A 187 -21.76 -32.20 -3.23
CA GLY A 187 -21.13 -32.41 -4.54
C GLY A 187 -21.28 -31.27 -5.54
N ASP A 188 -22.10 -30.24 -5.26
CA ASP A 188 -22.17 -29.04 -6.08
C ASP A 188 -20.83 -28.29 -6.06
N ARG A 189 -20.43 -27.74 -7.21
CA ARG A 189 -19.17 -27.02 -7.37
C ARG A 189 -19.40 -25.70 -8.09
N ALA A 190 -18.72 -24.66 -7.63
CA ALA A 190 -18.54 -23.42 -8.37
C ALA A 190 -17.08 -23.26 -8.77
N THR A 191 -16.84 -22.68 -9.94
CA THR A 191 -15.49 -22.50 -10.48
C THR A 191 -15.31 -21.06 -10.90
N MET A 192 -14.17 -20.47 -10.51
CA MET A 192 -13.71 -19.18 -11.01
C MET A 192 -12.42 -19.41 -11.79
N GLU A 193 -12.39 -18.92 -13.02
CA GLU A 193 -11.18 -18.99 -13.83
C GLU A 193 -10.64 -17.56 -14.01
N SER A 194 -9.38 -17.35 -13.64
CA SER A 194 -8.70 -16.10 -13.98
C SER A 194 -8.53 -15.97 -15.49
N VAL A 195 -8.48 -14.75 -16.00
CA VAL A 195 -8.05 -14.51 -17.39
C VAL A 195 -6.66 -15.11 -17.61
N ARG A 196 -6.36 -15.57 -18.84
CA ARG A 196 -5.03 -16.13 -19.16
C ARG A 196 -3.92 -15.17 -18.75
N LYS A 197 -2.94 -15.71 -18.04
CA LYS A 197 -1.74 -14.99 -17.59
C LYS A 197 -0.53 -15.57 -18.28
N THR A 198 0.30 -14.69 -18.84
CA THR A 198 1.63 -15.07 -19.37
C THR A 198 2.66 -14.77 -18.29
N PRO A 199 3.18 -15.78 -17.56
CA PRO A 199 4.16 -15.55 -16.51
C PRO A 199 5.46 -14.99 -17.11
N ARG A 200 5.97 -13.91 -16.51
CA ARG A 200 7.25 -13.29 -16.91
C ARG A 200 8.45 -13.80 -16.09
N ARG A 201 8.20 -14.60 -15.05
CA ARG A 201 9.19 -15.13 -14.12
C ARG A 201 8.98 -16.62 -13.92
N GLN A 202 10.04 -17.33 -13.52
CA GLN A 202 10.03 -18.79 -13.31
C GLN A 202 9.17 -19.25 -12.13
N PHE A 203 8.79 -18.37 -11.22
CA PHE A 203 7.90 -18.68 -10.11
C PHE A 203 6.78 -17.66 -10.03
N GLN A 204 5.62 -18.09 -9.54
CA GLN A 204 4.47 -17.25 -9.26
C GLN A 204 3.98 -17.56 -7.85
N CYS A 205 3.41 -16.56 -7.18
CA CYS A 205 2.80 -16.70 -5.88
C CYS A 205 1.34 -16.29 -5.99
N LEU A 206 0.42 -17.21 -5.74
CA LEU A 206 -1.00 -16.92 -5.61
C LEU A 206 -1.30 -16.60 -4.14
N GLN A 207 -1.87 -15.43 -3.89
CA GLN A 207 -2.37 -15.03 -2.58
C GLN A 207 -3.79 -14.49 -2.69
N PHE A 208 -4.63 -14.78 -1.71
CA PHE A 208 -5.99 -14.29 -1.62
C PHE A 208 -6.45 -14.28 -0.16
N PHE A 209 -7.39 -13.40 0.16
CA PHE A 209 -8.09 -13.44 1.44
C PHE A 209 -9.27 -14.40 1.32
N TYR A 210 -9.44 -15.29 2.31
CA TYR A 210 -10.53 -16.25 2.35
C TYR A 210 -11.31 -16.08 3.65
N TYR A 211 -12.62 -15.81 3.52
CA TYR A 211 -13.56 -15.80 4.63
C TYR A 211 -14.53 -16.95 4.45
N TYR A 212 -14.72 -17.74 5.50
CA TYR A 212 -15.47 -18.98 5.46
C TYR A 212 -16.52 -19.03 6.56
N SER A 213 -17.77 -19.25 6.15
CA SER A 213 -18.93 -19.42 7.04
C SER A 213 -19.82 -20.61 6.63
N GLY A 214 -19.30 -21.49 5.76
CA GLY A 214 -19.96 -22.71 5.30
C GLY A 214 -19.86 -23.86 6.33
N GLY A 215 -20.36 -25.04 5.98
CA GLY A 215 -20.33 -26.21 6.86
C GLY A 215 -19.06 -27.04 6.66
N ASP A 216 -18.43 -27.57 7.72
CA ASP A 216 -17.09 -28.20 7.78
C ASP A 216 -16.61 -29.12 6.64
N GLN A 217 -17.50 -29.56 5.74
CA GLN A 217 -17.20 -30.36 4.55
C GLN A 217 -17.00 -29.52 3.27
N ASP A 218 -17.27 -28.21 3.30
CA ASP A 218 -17.04 -27.34 2.14
C ASP A 218 -15.53 -27.11 1.93
N LEU A 219 -15.09 -27.18 0.66
CA LEU A 219 -13.68 -27.13 0.29
C LEU A 219 -13.40 -26.04 -0.75
N LEU A 220 -12.27 -25.36 -0.60
CA LEU A 220 -11.71 -24.49 -1.64
C LEU A 220 -10.56 -25.22 -2.34
N ASN A 221 -10.77 -25.59 -3.60
CA ASN A 221 -9.74 -26.22 -4.44
C ASN A 221 -9.15 -25.21 -5.43
N ILE A 222 -7.82 -25.16 -5.53
CA ILE A 222 -7.09 -24.26 -6.41
C ILE A 222 -6.38 -25.10 -7.47
N TRP A 223 -6.62 -24.76 -8.73
CA TRP A 223 -6.06 -25.45 -9.89
C TRP A 223 -5.30 -24.48 -10.78
N ILE A 224 -4.22 -24.95 -11.41
CA ILE A 224 -3.50 -24.23 -12.46
C ILE A 224 -3.74 -24.98 -13.76
N ARG A 225 -4.29 -24.30 -14.77
CA ARG A 225 -4.40 -24.82 -16.14
C ARG A 225 -3.33 -24.17 -16.99
N GLU A 226 -2.34 -24.96 -17.41
CA GLU A 226 -1.31 -24.52 -18.34
C GLU A 226 -1.75 -24.77 -19.79
N TYR A 227 -1.29 -23.91 -20.70
CA TYR A 227 -1.51 -24.05 -22.13
C TYR A 227 -0.15 -24.18 -22.82
N ASP A 228 -0.10 -24.92 -23.93
CA ASP A 228 1.05 -24.95 -24.83
C ASP A 228 1.07 -23.73 -25.77
N ASP A 229 2.09 -23.65 -26.62
CA ASP A 229 2.27 -22.52 -27.57
C ASP A 229 1.17 -22.49 -28.65
N ASP A 230 0.49 -23.61 -28.87
CA ASP A 230 -0.65 -23.75 -29.79
C ASP A 230 -2.00 -23.58 -29.08
N ASP A 231 -1.96 -23.11 -27.84
CA ASP A 231 -3.11 -22.76 -27.02
C ASP A 231 -3.98 -23.95 -26.55
N ASN A 232 -3.43 -25.16 -26.61
CA ASN A 232 -4.08 -26.36 -26.10
C ASN A 232 -3.80 -26.52 -24.60
N PRO A 233 -4.78 -26.97 -23.79
CA PRO A 233 -4.54 -27.30 -22.40
C PRO A 233 -3.51 -28.42 -22.29
N LYS A 234 -2.44 -28.23 -21.52
CA LYS A 234 -1.52 -29.32 -21.19
C LYS A 234 -2.26 -30.33 -20.32
N GLU A 235 -2.16 -31.61 -20.66
CA GLU A 235 -2.74 -32.67 -19.84
C GLU A 235 -2.12 -32.65 -18.43
N LEU A 236 -2.99 -32.72 -17.41
CA LEU A 236 -2.54 -32.87 -16.02
C LEU A 236 -1.85 -34.23 -15.88
N PRO A 237 -0.71 -34.33 -15.18
CA PRO A 237 -0.12 -35.63 -14.86
C PRO A 237 -1.15 -36.49 -14.10
N ASP A 238 -1.30 -37.76 -14.50
CA ASP A 238 -2.24 -38.73 -13.89
C ASP A 238 -2.13 -38.85 -12.36
N SER A 239 -1.02 -38.39 -11.77
CA SER A 239 -0.78 -38.40 -10.33
C SER A 239 -1.61 -37.36 -9.55
N TRP A 240 -2.28 -36.42 -10.22
CA TRP A 240 -3.03 -35.32 -9.59
C TRP A 240 -4.56 -35.48 -9.72
N ALA A 241 -5.03 -36.54 -10.38
CA ALA A 241 -6.44 -36.89 -10.50
C ALA A 241 -6.91 -37.79 -9.34
N ARG A 242 -7.01 -37.24 -8.13
CA ARG A 242 -7.79 -37.81 -7.02
C ARG A 242 -8.41 -36.71 -6.17
#